data_AF-A0A2V7EDX5-F1
#
_entry.id   AF-A0A2V7EDX5-F1
#
_cell.length_a   1.000
_cell.length_b   1.000
_cell.length_c   1.000
_cell.angle_alpha   90.00
_cell.angle_beta   90.00
_cell.angle_gamma   90.00
#
_symmetry.space_group_name_H-M   'P 1'
#
loop_
_entity.id
_entity.type
_entity.pdbx_description
1 polymer ?
#
loop_
_entity_poly.entity_id
_entity_poly.type
_entity_poly.pdbx_seq_one_letter_code
_entity_poly.pdbx_strand_id
1 'polypeptide(L)'
;MQLLDPQLRTDWDRTLYYAARNADSGNYFAADKLLDEFVRSHPNTRQAREIAFWKAAYLIDPANAYGSLNGGIVALDGYLVDSTGWFRKEAILLRRTAAVAAGLAAQTRLAPPDTTNVVATKDTVIIIKSRDEQIAALKEQLAKSKDELAKVSAELERIKKRLANPSG
;
A
#
# COMPACT_ATOMS: atom_id res chain seq x y z
N MET A 1 -33.74 -18.55 19.19
CA MET A 1 -33.29 -17.96 17.91
C MET A 1 -33.71 -16.50 17.91
N GLN A 2 -32.77 -15.56 18.01
CA GLN A 2 -33.10 -14.15 17.94
C GLN A 2 -33.29 -13.81 16.46
N LEU A 3 -34.53 -13.50 16.06
CA LEU A 3 -34.84 -13.01 14.72
C LEU A 3 -34.03 -11.73 14.53
N LEU A 4 -33.10 -11.75 13.58
CA LEU A 4 -32.42 -10.56 13.11
C LEU A 4 -33.47 -9.56 12.64
N ASP A 5 -33.37 -8.32 13.14
CA ASP A 5 -34.15 -7.20 12.62
C ASP A 5 -33.97 -7.14 11.09
N PRO A 6 -35.05 -7.26 10.29
CA PRO A 6 -34.98 -7.22 8.83
C PRO A 6 -34.29 -5.96 8.30
N GLN A 7 -34.43 -4.84 9.00
CA GLN A 7 -33.78 -3.60 8.62
C GLN A 7 -32.27 -3.68 8.83
N LEU A 8 -31.81 -4.13 10.00
CA LEU A 8 -30.39 -4.35 10.29
C LEU A 8 -29.73 -5.28 9.26
N ARG A 9 -30.43 -6.34 8.85
CA ARG A 9 -29.92 -7.26 7.81
C ARG A 9 -29.76 -6.53 6.47
N THR A 10 -30.78 -5.77 6.06
CA THR A 10 -30.75 -5.02 4.80
C THR A 10 -29.63 -3.97 4.80
N ASP A 11 -29.47 -3.24 5.90
CA ASP A 11 -28.42 -2.24 6.04
C ASP A 11 -27.02 -2.87 6.03
N TRP A 12 -26.86 -4.03 6.66
CA TRP A 12 -25.62 -4.80 6.65
C TRP A 12 -25.24 -5.25 5.25
N ASP A 13 -26.15 -5.93 4.55
CA ASP A 13 -25.91 -6.46 3.21
C ASP A 13 -25.59 -5.32 2.23
N ARG A 14 -26.32 -4.20 2.33
CA ARG A 14 -26.07 -2.99 1.55
C ARG A 14 -24.70 -2.37 1.84
N THR A 15 -24.33 -2.28 3.12
CA THR A 15 -23.06 -1.68 3.54
C THR A 15 -21.88 -2.48 2.98
N LEU A 16 -21.88 -3.80 3.17
CA LEU A 16 -20.80 -4.65 2.66
C LEU A 16 -20.73 -4.62 1.13
N TYR A 17 -21.88 -4.63 0.44
CA TYR A 17 -21.92 -4.52 -1.01
C TYR A 17 -21.22 -3.25 -1.52
N TYR A 18 -21.58 -2.08 -0.97
CA TYR A 18 -20.98 -0.82 -1.42
C TYR A 18 -19.55 -0.63 -0.94
N ALA A 19 -19.20 -1.11 0.26
CA ALA A 19 -17.82 -1.08 0.74
C ALA A 19 -16.90 -1.91 -0.15
N ALA A 20 -17.30 -3.14 -0.49
CA ALA A 20 -16.57 -4.01 -1.41
C ALA A 20 -16.40 -3.37 -2.79
N ARG A 21 -17.48 -2.83 -3.37
CA ARG A 21 -17.40 -2.15 -4.67
C ARG A 21 -16.43 -0.96 -4.67
N ASN A 22 -16.39 -0.20 -3.57
CA ASN A 22 -15.44 0.91 -3.44
C ASN A 22 -14.00 0.38 -3.33
N ALA A 23 -13.74 -0.63 -2.51
CA ALA A 23 -12.43 -1.27 -2.41
C ALA A 23 -11.95 -1.84 -3.76
N ASP A 24 -12.82 -2.54 -4.50
CA ASP A 24 -12.53 -3.09 -5.83
C ASP A 24 -12.15 -1.99 -6.85
N SER A 25 -12.68 -0.78 -6.67
CA SER A 25 -12.33 0.39 -7.49
C SER A 25 -11.09 1.15 -7.00
N GLY A 26 -10.42 0.66 -5.95
CA GLY A 26 -9.28 1.30 -5.30
C GLY A 26 -9.65 2.43 -4.32
N ASN A 27 -10.94 2.67 -4.08
CA ASN A 27 -11.42 3.73 -3.20
C ASN A 27 -11.61 3.23 -1.75
N TYR A 28 -10.51 2.86 -1.12
CA TYR A 28 -10.51 2.34 0.26
C TYR A 28 -10.99 3.36 1.30
N PHE A 29 -10.80 4.67 1.06
CA PHE A 29 -11.32 5.71 1.95
C PHE A 29 -12.85 5.72 1.99
N ALA A 30 -13.51 5.63 0.83
CA ALA A 30 -14.97 5.55 0.78
C ALA A 30 -15.49 4.24 1.37
N ALA A 31 -14.79 3.13 1.13
CA ALA A 31 -15.12 1.85 1.75
C ALA A 31 -15.06 1.95 3.29
N ASP A 32 -13.98 2.48 3.84
CA ASP A 32 -13.79 2.64 5.29
C ASP A 32 -14.86 3.55 5.90
N LYS A 33 -15.20 4.66 5.23
CA LYS A 33 -16.26 5.56 5.68
C LYS A 33 -17.63 4.88 5.76
N LEU A 34 -17.97 4.01 4.80
CA LEU A 34 -19.23 3.25 4.81
C LEU A 34 -19.26 2.27 5.99
N LEU A 35 -18.15 1.60 6.25
CA LEU A 35 -18.00 0.69 7.38
C LEU A 35 -18.12 1.42 8.73
N ASP A 36 -17.49 2.59 8.87
CA ASP A 36 -17.58 3.42 10.08
C ASP A 36 -18.99 3.98 10.31
N GLU A 37 -19.69 4.36 9.23
CA GLU A 37 -21.08 4.80 9.32
C GLU A 37 -21.97 3.69 9.90
N PHE A 38 -21.79 2.45 9.43
CA PHE A 38 -22.57 1.31 9.92
C PHE A 38 -22.33 1.03 11.40
N VAL A 39 -21.07 1.12 11.87
CA VAL A 39 -20.75 0.96 13.30
C VAL A 39 -21.43 2.06 14.13
N ARG A 40 -21.48 3.29 13.60
CA ARG A 40 -22.12 4.42 14.28
C ARG A 40 -23.64 4.31 14.33
N SER A 41 -24.28 3.82 13.26
CA SER A 41 -25.74 3.69 13.18
C SER A 41 -26.26 2.44 13.88
N HIS A 42 -25.46 1.39 14.01
CA HIS A 42 -25.85 0.13 14.63
C HIS A 42 -24.89 -0.33 15.74
N PRO A 43 -24.64 0.53 16.76
CA PRO A 43 -23.72 0.19 17.84
C PRO A 43 -24.20 -1.05 18.60
N ASN A 44 -23.25 -1.80 19.18
CA ASN A 44 -23.49 -3.02 19.97
C ASN A 44 -24.12 -4.21 19.23
N THR A 45 -24.43 -4.07 17.94
CA THR A 45 -24.84 -5.22 17.12
C THR A 45 -23.66 -6.15 16.86
N ARG A 46 -23.95 -7.42 16.55
CA ARG A 46 -22.90 -8.37 16.16
C ARG A 46 -22.23 -7.90 14.87
N GLN A 47 -23.02 -7.49 13.88
CA GLN A 47 -22.58 -6.95 12.60
C GLN A 47 -21.56 -5.81 12.78
N ALA A 48 -21.83 -4.86 13.68
CA ALA A 48 -20.90 -3.77 13.94
C ALA A 48 -19.56 -4.26 14.50
N ARG A 49 -19.53 -5.35 15.29
CA ARG A 49 -18.26 -5.98 15.71
C ARG A 49 -17.52 -6.62 14.53
N GLU A 50 -18.26 -7.23 13.60
CA GLU A 50 -17.67 -7.87 12.42
C GLU A 50 -17.09 -6.88 11.41
N ILE A 51 -17.44 -5.59 11.49
CA ILE A 51 -16.80 -4.54 10.66
C ILE A 51 -15.27 -4.49 10.88
N ALA A 52 -14.80 -4.76 12.10
CA ALA A 52 -13.37 -4.75 12.41
C ALA A 52 -12.57 -5.75 11.55
N PHE A 53 -13.18 -6.90 11.21
CA PHE A 53 -12.58 -7.85 10.28
C PHE A 53 -12.39 -7.26 8.88
N TRP A 54 -13.43 -6.62 8.32
CA TRP A 54 -13.37 -6.04 6.97
C TRP A 54 -12.38 -4.88 6.89
N LYS A 55 -12.37 -3.99 7.88
CA LYS A 55 -11.37 -2.91 7.97
C LYS A 55 -9.95 -3.48 8.01
N ALA A 56 -9.72 -4.55 8.78
CA ALA A 56 -8.42 -5.21 8.83
C ALA A 56 -8.04 -5.85 7.49
N ALA A 57 -8.99 -6.49 6.79
CA ALA A 57 -8.75 -7.05 5.47
C ALA A 57 -8.34 -5.98 4.44
N TYR A 58 -9.01 -4.83 4.43
CA TYR A 58 -8.66 -3.71 3.56
C TYR A 58 -7.30 -3.07 3.89
N LEU A 59 -6.82 -3.16 5.12
CA LEU A 59 -5.45 -2.75 5.46
C LEU A 59 -4.39 -3.70 4.90
N ILE A 60 -4.72 -4.99 4.75
CA ILE A 60 -3.80 -6.03 4.25
C ILE A 60 -3.73 -6.03 2.73
N ASP A 61 -4.81 -5.61 2.07
CA ASP A 61 -4.92 -5.59 0.63
C ASP A 61 -3.76 -4.82 -0.04
N PRO A 62 -2.92 -5.47 -0.86
CA PRO A 62 -1.82 -4.82 -1.56
C PRO A 62 -2.25 -3.69 -2.51
N ALA A 63 -3.50 -3.68 -2.99
CA ALA A 63 -4.01 -2.60 -3.82
C ALA A 63 -4.35 -1.33 -3.01
N ASN A 64 -4.42 -1.41 -1.68
CA ASN A 64 -4.56 -0.26 -0.81
C ASN A 64 -3.20 0.38 -0.52
N ALA A 65 -2.85 1.45 -1.24
CA ALA A 65 -1.62 2.19 -1.03
C ALA A 65 -1.46 2.81 0.37
N TYR A 66 -2.57 2.99 1.10
CA TYR A 66 -2.58 3.50 2.48
C TYR A 66 -2.63 2.38 3.52
N GLY A 67 -2.80 1.13 3.06
CA GLY A 67 -2.77 -0.07 3.89
C GLY A 67 -1.35 -0.47 4.27
N SER A 68 -1.25 -1.41 5.21
CA SER A 68 -0.01 -2.11 5.50
C SER A 68 -0.28 -3.48 6.09
N LEU A 69 0.56 -4.45 5.75
CA LEU A 69 0.49 -5.80 6.32
C LEU A 69 0.56 -5.77 7.85
N ASN A 70 1.47 -4.98 8.44
CA ASN A 70 1.61 -4.88 9.89
C ASN A 70 0.38 -4.24 10.56
N GLY A 71 -0.15 -3.15 10.00
CA GLY A 71 -1.36 -2.51 10.52
C GLY A 71 -2.56 -3.45 10.46
N GLY A 72 -2.70 -4.19 9.36
CA GLY A 72 -3.72 -5.21 9.19
C GLY A 72 -3.60 -6.37 10.17
N ILE A 73 -2.38 -6.86 10.45
CA ILE A 73 -2.14 -7.89 11.48
C ILE A 73 -2.58 -7.41 12.85
N VAL A 74 -2.22 -6.19 13.25
CA VAL A 74 -2.64 -5.61 14.55
C VAL A 74 -4.15 -5.48 14.62
N ALA A 75 -4.81 -5.05 13.54
CA ALA A 75 -6.26 -4.96 13.49
C ALA A 75 -6.94 -6.35 13.59
N LEU A 76 -6.39 -7.37 12.92
CA LEU A 76 -6.86 -8.76 13.06
C LEU A 76 -6.64 -9.31 14.46
N ASP A 77 -5.51 -8.98 15.12
CA ASP A 77 -5.26 -9.36 16.51
C ASP A 77 -6.33 -8.78 17.44
N GLY A 78 -6.73 -7.52 17.24
CA GLY A 78 -7.83 -6.90 17.96
C GLY A 78 -9.18 -7.60 17.73
N TYR A 79 -9.49 -7.94 16.48
CA TYR A 79 -10.72 -8.69 16.14
C TYR A 79 -10.73 -10.11 16.77
N LEU A 80 -9.58 -10.78 16.81
CA LEU A 80 -9.43 -12.15 17.31
C LEU A 80 -9.48 -12.28 18.83
N VAL A 81 -9.51 -11.17 19.58
CA VAL A 81 -9.76 -11.19 21.04
C VAL A 81 -11.14 -11.80 21.34
N ASP A 82 -12.15 -11.53 20.49
CA ASP A 82 -13.45 -12.20 20.58
C ASP A 82 -13.38 -13.60 19.94
N SER A 83 -13.66 -14.63 20.75
CA SER A 83 -13.66 -16.02 20.29
C SER A 83 -14.90 -16.39 19.48
N THR A 84 -15.90 -15.51 19.44
CA THR A 84 -17.23 -15.77 18.86
C THR A 84 -17.50 -15.05 17.53
N GLY A 85 -16.51 -14.32 16.99
CA GLY A 85 -16.64 -13.60 15.72
C GLY A 85 -17.00 -14.51 14.54
N TRP A 86 -17.88 -14.03 13.65
CA TRP A 86 -18.32 -14.78 12.47
C TRP A 86 -17.16 -15.16 11.54
N PHE A 87 -16.22 -14.24 11.37
CA PHE A 87 -15.07 -14.36 10.46
C PHE A 87 -13.79 -14.79 11.17
N ARG A 88 -13.89 -15.42 12.35
CA ARG A 88 -12.71 -15.80 13.14
C ARG A 88 -11.75 -16.71 12.37
N LYS A 89 -12.25 -17.67 11.61
CA LYS A 89 -11.41 -18.64 10.88
C LYS A 89 -10.66 -17.93 9.74
N GLU A 90 -11.36 -17.07 9.02
CA GLU A 90 -10.87 -16.24 7.94
C GLU A 90 -9.82 -15.24 8.47
N ALA A 91 -10.08 -14.62 9.62
CA ALA A 91 -9.15 -13.73 10.29
C ALA A 91 -7.84 -14.45 10.69
N ILE A 92 -7.90 -15.67 11.23
CA ILE A 92 -6.71 -16.46 11.56
C ILE A 92 -5.90 -16.77 10.30
N LEU A 93 -6.57 -17.20 9.22
CA LEU A 93 -5.92 -17.50 7.95
C LEU A 93 -5.25 -16.25 7.38
N LEU A 94 -6.01 -15.17 7.25
CA LEU A 94 -5.53 -13.91 6.69
C LEU A 94 -4.37 -13.32 7.48
N ARG A 95 -4.43 -13.38 8.83
CA ARG A 95 -3.35 -12.94 9.71
C ARG A 95 -2.05 -13.73 9.46
N ARG A 96 -2.14 -15.06 9.36
CA ARG A 96 -0.98 -15.92 9.10
C ARG A 96 -0.38 -15.61 7.73
N THR A 97 -1.21 -15.47 6.71
CA THR A 97 -0.78 -15.10 5.35
C THR A 97 -0.12 -13.73 5.34
N ALA A 98 -0.71 -12.73 5.97
CA ALA A 98 -0.15 -11.38 6.09
C ALA A 98 1.19 -11.39 6.82
N ALA A 99 1.35 -12.19 7.88
CA ALA A 99 2.61 -12.32 8.61
C ALA A 99 3.72 -12.93 7.75
N VAL A 100 3.41 -13.95 6.95
CA VAL A 100 4.37 -14.52 5.97
C VAL A 100 4.75 -13.48 4.92
N ALA A 101 3.77 -12.78 4.34
CA ALA A 101 4.01 -11.73 3.36
C ALA A 101 4.86 -10.58 3.93
N ALA A 102 4.62 -10.18 5.18
CA ALA A 102 5.38 -9.14 5.86
C ALA A 102 6.84 -9.57 6.08
N GLY A 103 7.05 -10.83 6.49
CA GLY A 103 8.37 -11.43 6.61
C GLY A 103 9.14 -11.43 5.29
N LEU A 104 8.48 -11.81 4.20
CA LEU A 104 9.08 -11.81 2.87
C LEU A 104 9.44 -10.39 2.40
N ALA A 105 8.52 -9.43 2.57
CA ALA A 105 8.76 -8.03 2.23
C ALA A 105 9.89 -7.38 3.07
N ALA A 106 10.09 -7.84 4.30
CA ALA A 106 11.22 -7.42 5.13
C ALA A 106 12.54 -8.07 4.68
N GLN A 107 12.53 -9.35 4.31
CA GLN A 107 13.71 -10.03 3.76
C GLN A 107 14.17 -9.41 2.45
N THR A 108 13.26 -9.03 1.55
CA THR A 108 13.63 -8.30 0.31
C THR A 108 14.25 -6.94 0.59
N ARG A 109 13.91 -6.28 1.71
CA ARG A 109 14.52 -5.01 2.13
C ARG A 109 15.87 -5.17 2.82
N LEU A 110 16.07 -6.29 3.53
CA LEU A 110 17.30 -6.61 4.26
C LEU A 110 18.31 -7.40 3.42
N ALA A 111 17.90 -7.94 2.28
CA ALA A 111 18.81 -8.49 1.30
C ALA A 111 19.85 -7.40 0.96
N PRO A 112 21.15 -7.65 1.19
CA PRO A 112 22.20 -6.80 0.67
C PRO A 112 21.96 -6.60 -0.84
N PRO A 113 22.34 -5.47 -1.44
CA PRO A 113 22.47 -5.42 -2.89
C PRO A 113 23.39 -6.58 -3.29
N ASP A 114 22.86 -7.57 -4.01
CA ASP A 114 23.52 -8.86 -4.24
C ASP A 114 25.00 -8.69 -4.64
N THR A 115 25.90 -9.09 -3.73
CA THR A 115 27.03 -9.91 -4.12
C THR A 115 26.51 -11.33 -4.33
N THR A 116 26.14 -11.62 -5.59
CA THR A 116 26.11 -12.96 -6.20
C THR A 116 25.54 -14.11 -5.36
N ASN A 117 24.22 -14.31 -5.39
CA ASN A 117 23.65 -15.66 -5.26
C ASN A 117 23.31 -16.23 -6.64
N VAL A 118 24.28 -16.92 -7.22
CA VAL A 118 24.08 -17.73 -8.43
C VAL A 118 23.30 -18.98 -8.04
N VAL A 119 21.99 -18.97 -8.28
CA VAL A 119 21.24 -20.22 -8.46
C VAL A 119 21.45 -20.64 -9.90
N ALA A 120 22.34 -21.61 -10.09
CA ALA A 120 22.58 -22.23 -11.39
C ALA A 120 21.30 -22.92 -11.88
N THR A 121 20.61 -22.30 -12.83
CA THR A 121 19.71 -22.99 -13.76
C THR A 121 20.32 -22.90 -15.14
N LYS A 122 20.40 -24.06 -15.80
CA LYS A 122 21.01 -24.26 -17.11
C LYS A 122 20.43 -23.30 -18.16
N ASP A 123 21.30 -22.88 -19.07
CA ASP A 123 21.00 -22.28 -20.35
C ASP A 123 20.28 -20.93 -20.32
N THR A 124 21.07 -19.85 -20.17
CA THR A 124 21.14 -18.70 -21.11
C THR A 124 22.18 -17.73 -20.56
N VAL A 125 23.26 -17.47 -21.29
CA VAL A 125 24.21 -16.39 -20.95
C VAL A 125 23.56 -15.06 -21.29
N ILE A 126 22.84 -14.48 -20.32
CA ILE A 126 22.45 -13.07 -20.39
C ILE A 126 23.62 -12.28 -19.82
N ILE A 127 24.30 -11.50 -20.66
CA ILE A 127 25.31 -10.54 -20.21
C ILE A 127 24.56 -9.39 -19.52
N ILE A 128 24.24 -9.58 -18.25
CA ILE A 128 23.66 -8.54 -17.40
C ILE A 128 24.83 -7.69 -16.91
N LYS A 129 25.02 -6.51 -17.50
CA LYS A 129 25.93 -5.49 -16.96
C LYS A 129 25.59 -5.25 -15.50
N SER A 130 26.59 -5.36 -14.63
CA SER A 130 26.40 -5.31 -13.19
C SER A 130 25.65 -4.04 -12.81
N ARG A 131 24.79 -4.12 -11.79
CA ARG A 131 24.04 -2.95 -11.31
C ARG A 131 24.96 -1.80 -10.91
N ASP A 132 26.20 -2.09 -10.53
CA ASP A 132 27.21 -1.09 -10.20
C ASP A 132 27.60 -0.25 -11.41
N GLU A 133 27.72 -0.85 -12.60
CA GLU A 133 27.94 -0.11 -13.85
C GLU A 133 26.75 0.79 -14.19
N GLN A 134 25.53 0.32 -13.93
CA GLN A 134 24.31 1.11 -14.16
C GLN A 134 24.17 2.26 -13.17
N ILE A 135 24.50 2.04 -11.89
CA ILE A 135 24.52 3.09 -10.85
C ILE A 135 25.61 4.12 -11.15
N ALA A 136 26.79 3.68 -11.60
CA ALA A 136 27.85 4.59 -12.03
C ALA A 136 27.41 5.45 -13.21
N ALA A 137 26.80 4.85 -14.23
CA ALA A 137 26.28 5.56 -15.40
C ALA A 137 25.17 6.57 -15.02
N LEU A 138 24.25 6.20 -14.12
CA LEU A 138 23.19 7.09 -13.66
C LEU A 138 23.74 8.25 -12.83
N LYS A 139 24.75 8.01 -11.98
CA LYS A 139 25.45 9.07 -11.23
C LYS A 139 26.17 10.04 -12.17
N GLU A 140 26.82 9.52 -13.20
CA GLU A 140 27.48 10.35 -14.21
C GLU A 140 26.48 11.20 -15.01
N GLN A 141 25.34 10.62 -15.40
CA GLN A 141 24.26 11.35 -16.06
C GLN A 141 23.67 12.44 -15.14
N LEU A 142 23.50 12.14 -13.86
CA LEU A 142 22.98 13.10 -12.89
C LEU A 142 23.97 14.26 -12.63
N ALA A 143 25.27 13.99 -12.64
CA ALA A 143 26.30 15.02 -12.57
C ALA A 143 26.26 15.94 -13.82
N LYS A 144 26.25 15.35 -15.02
CA LYS A 144 26.15 16.09 -16.28
C LYS A 144 24.89 16.98 -16.36
N SER A 145 23.73 16.44 -15.98
CA SER A 145 22.48 17.20 -15.96
C SER A 145 22.52 18.38 -14.99
N LYS A 146 23.16 18.22 -13.82
CA LYS A 146 23.34 19.32 -12.86
C LYS A 146 24.24 20.43 -13.42
N ASP A 147 25.33 20.07 -14.10
CA ASP A 147 26.23 21.05 -14.71
C ASP A 147 25.56 21.82 -15.85
N GLU A 148 24.77 21.14 -16.68
CA GLU A 148 23.96 21.78 -17.73
C GLU A 148 22.94 22.76 -17.15
N LEU A 149 22.23 22.37 -16.08
CA LEU A 149 21.29 23.27 -15.38
C LEU A 149 22.00 24.49 -14.79
N ALA A 150 23.18 24.32 -14.20
CA ALA A 150 23.96 25.43 -13.68
C ALA A 150 24.36 26.41 -14.80
N LYS A 151 24.79 25.88 -15.95
CA LYS A 151 25.15 26.68 -17.13
C LYS A 151 23.95 27.46 -17.69
N VAL A 152 22.81 26.79 -17.87
CA VAL A 152 21.59 27.41 -18.38
C VAL A 152 21.08 28.48 -17.42
N SER A 153 21.13 28.25 -16.10
CA SER A 153 20.72 29.27 -15.12
C SER A 153 21.62 30.52 -15.17
N ALA A 154 22.93 30.35 -15.35
CA ALA A 154 23.86 31.47 -15.51
C ALA A 154 23.62 32.25 -16.82
N GLU A 155 23.26 31.57 -17.91
CA GLU A 155 22.89 32.22 -19.18
C GLU A 155 21.59 33.01 -19.04
N LEU A 156 20.58 32.47 -18.35
CA LEU A 156 19.33 33.20 -18.07
C LEU A 156 19.58 34.47 -17.26
N GLU A 157 20.43 34.44 -16.24
CA GLU A 157 20.76 35.63 -15.46
C GLU A 157 21.53 36.68 -16.29
N ARG A 158 22.39 36.25 -17.21
CA ARG A 158 23.05 37.17 -18.17
C ARG A 158 22.04 37.80 -19.14
N ILE A 159 21.08 37.05 -19.65
CA ILE A 159 20.02 37.55 -20.53
C ILE A 159 19.14 38.53 -19.77
N LYS A 160 18.70 38.19 -18.56
CA LYS A 160 17.93 39.10 -17.69
C LYS A 160 18.69 40.39 -17.42
N LYS A 161 19.99 40.32 -17.12
CA LYS A 161 20.83 41.51 -16.89
C LYS A 161 20.97 42.38 -18.14
N ARG A 162 21.06 41.78 -19.32
CA ARG A 162 21.05 42.50 -20.62
C ARG A 162 19.69 43.13 -20.91
N LEU A 163 18.59 42.45 -20.57
CA LEU A 163 17.24 42.96 -20.78
C LEU A 163 16.91 44.10 -19.80
N ALA A 164 17.45 44.07 -18.58
CA ALA A 164 17.30 45.12 -17.58
C ALA A 164 18.13 46.38 -17.86
N ASN A 165 19.18 46.27 -18.68
CA ASN A 165 19.98 47.39 -19.19
C ASN A 165 19.92 47.44 -20.74
N PRO A 166 18.79 47.86 -21.33
CA PRO A 166 18.72 48.07 -22.77
C PRO A 166 19.59 49.29 -23.11
N SER A 167 20.72 49.07 -23.78
CA SER A 167 21.40 50.16 -24.48
C SER A 167 20.69 50.34 -25.82
N GLY A 168 19.83 51.36 -25.88
CA GLY A 168 18.99 51.74 -27.01
C GLY A 168 17.84 52.60 -26.53
#